data_AF-A0A499V0P1-F1
#
_entry.id   AF-A0A499V0P1-F1
#
_cell.length_a   1.000
_cell.length_b   1.000
_cell.length_c   1.000
_cell.angle_alpha   90.00
_cell.angle_beta   90.00
_cell.angle_gamma   90.00
#
_symmetry.space_group_name_H-M   'P 1'
#
loop_
_entity.id
_entity.type
_entity.pdbx_description
1 polymer ?
#
loop_
_entity_poly.entity_id
_entity_poly.type
_entity_poly.pdbx_seq_one_letter_code
_entity_poly.pdbx_strand_id
1 'polypeptide(L)'
;MERMADDVTEQGLSAALADALGPVAQGSGADFSVAVLDTRSGTSGAHGDGSYATASIVKVGILAALLLRAEGEGRPLTAQERSHAAVMIEQSDNDAATALWRTIGGAAGLDAAHQRLGLTATRAGSGGSWGSP
;
A
#
# COMPACT_ATOMS: atom_id res chain seq x y z
N MET A 1 -39.03 -6.88 17.83
CA MET A 1 -38.49 -6.78 16.45
C MET A 1 -37.10 -6.20 16.60
N GLU A 2 -36.15 -7.10 16.81
CA GLU A 2 -34.73 -6.78 16.99
C GLU A 2 -34.23 -6.11 15.71
N ARG A 3 -33.63 -4.92 15.83
CA ARG A 3 -32.86 -4.39 14.70
C ARG A 3 -31.74 -5.41 14.45
N MET A 4 -31.81 -6.11 13.32
CA MET A 4 -30.64 -6.76 12.75
C MET A 4 -29.57 -5.66 12.69
N ALA A 5 -28.56 -5.77 13.54
CA ALA A 5 -27.34 -5.01 13.33
C ALA A 5 -26.91 -5.35 11.91
N ASP A 6 -26.72 -4.34 11.07
CA ASP A 6 -26.18 -4.52 9.72
C ASP A 6 -24.86 -5.26 9.88
N ASP A 7 -24.88 -6.56 9.63
CA ASP A 7 -23.72 -7.42 9.75
C ASP A 7 -22.80 -7.00 8.61
N VAL A 8 -21.73 -6.26 8.94
CA VAL A 8 -20.73 -5.82 7.97
C VAL A 8 -19.97 -7.07 7.55
N THR A 9 -20.52 -7.78 6.56
CA THR A 9 -19.91 -8.91 5.88
C THR A 9 -19.12 -8.41 4.68
N GLU A 10 -18.15 -9.19 4.19
CA GLU A 10 -17.35 -8.78 3.03
C GLU A 10 -18.22 -8.60 1.78
N GLN A 11 -19.22 -9.48 1.65
CA GLN A 11 -20.23 -9.42 0.59
C GLN A 11 -21.10 -8.17 0.71
N GLY A 12 -21.52 -7.82 1.94
CA GLY A 12 -22.27 -6.60 2.20
C GLY A 12 -21.47 -5.33 1.89
N LEU A 13 -20.20 -5.26 2.30
CA LEU A 13 -19.34 -4.10 2.07
C LEU A 13 -18.99 -3.93 0.58
N SER A 14 -18.72 -5.04 -0.12
CA SER A 14 -18.49 -5.01 -1.56
C SER A 14 -19.74 -4.61 -2.35
N ALA A 15 -20.93 -5.08 -1.94
CA ALA A 15 -22.19 -4.66 -2.54
C ALA A 15 -22.46 -3.16 -2.33
N ALA A 16 -22.21 -2.65 -1.12
CA ALA A 16 -22.32 -1.22 -0.82
C ALA A 16 -21.37 -0.37 -1.66
N LEU A 17 -20.11 -0.82 -1.85
CA LEU A 17 -19.16 -0.15 -2.72
C LEU A 17 -19.61 -0.17 -4.18
N ALA A 18 -20.13 -1.30 -4.67
CA ALA A 18 -20.63 -1.41 -6.04
C ALA A 18 -21.81 -0.46 -6.32
N ASP A 19 -22.77 -0.37 -5.39
CA ASP A 19 -23.90 0.56 -5.49
C ASP A 19 -23.42 2.03 -5.49
N ALA A 20 -22.53 2.39 -4.57
CA ALA A 20 -22.03 3.76 -4.44
C ALA A 20 -21.14 4.19 -5.62
N LEU A 21 -20.32 3.29 -6.17
CA LEU A 21 -19.31 3.61 -7.18
C LEU A 21 -19.80 3.34 -8.61
N GLY A 22 -20.86 2.57 -8.79
CA GLY A 22 -21.44 2.24 -10.11
C GLY A 22 -21.73 3.46 -10.99
N PRO A 23 -22.41 4.51 -10.49
CA PRO A 23 -22.64 5.73 -11.26
C PRO A 23 -21.35 6.47 -11.64
N VAL A 24 -20.32 6.45 -10.78
CA VAL A 24 -19.01 7.08 -11.05
C VAL A 24 -18.27 6.33 -12.15
N ALA A 25 -18.28 4.99 -12.11
CA ALA A 25 -17.69 4.15 -13.14
C ALA A 25 -18.34 4.38 -14.51
N GLN A 26 -19.67 4.39 -14.56
CA GLN A 26 -20.40 4.60 -15.82
C GLN A 26 -20.21 6.02 -16.37
N GLY A 27 -20.21 7.04 -15.49
CA GLY A 27 -20.13 8.45 -15.90
C GLY A 27 -18.73 8.92 -16.28
N SER A 28 -17.67 8.31 -15.73
CA SER A 28 -16.28 8.73 -15.97
C SER A 28 -15.62 8.04 -17.16
N GLY A 29 -16.03 6.80 -17.47
CA GLY A 29 -15.32 5.94 -18.44
C GLY A 29 -13.89 5.56 -18.00
N ALA A 30 -13.54 5.77 -16.73
CA ALA A 30 -12.23 5.46 -16.19
C ALA A 30 -12.20 4.07 -15.53
N ASP A 31 -11.08 3.36 -15.68
CA ASP A 31 -10.80 2.14 -14.92
C ASP A 31 -10.26 2.51 -13.54
N PHE A 32 -10.97 2.13 -12.48
CA PHE A 32 -10.53 2.32 -11.10
C PHE A 32 -10.94 1.15 -10.22
N SER A 33 -10.25 1.01 -9.10
CA SER A 33 -10.60 0.06 -8.06
C SER A 33 -10.56 0.75 -6.70
N VAL A 34 -11.43 0.34 -5.78
CA VAL A 34 -11.50 0.86 -4.41
C VAL A 34 -11.62 -0.33 -3.47
N ALA A 35 -10.82 -0.34 -2.40
CA ALA A 35 -10.93 -1.30 -1.31
C ALA A 35 -11.11 -0.58 0.03
N VAL A 36 -11.94 -1.13 0.89
CA VAL A 36 -12.18 -0.63 2.26
C VAL A 36 -12.01 -1.78 3.24
N LEU A 37 -11.34 -1.51 4.36
CA LEU A 37 -11.18 -2.43 5.49
C LEU A 37 -11.76 -1.76 6.74
N ASP A 38 -12.77 -2.36 7.36
CA ASP A 38 -13.16 -2.00 8.73
C ASP A 38 -12.15 -2.64 9.69
N THR A 39 -11.28 -1.82 10.27
CA THR A 39 -10.22 -2.30 11.16
C THR A 39 -10.74 -2.81 12.52
N ARG A 40 -12.01 -2.57 12.85
CA ARG A 40 -12.64 -3.08 14.09
C ARG A 40 -13.10 -4.53 13.93
N SER A 41 -13.76 -4.84 12.81
CA SER A 41 -14.26 -6.18 12.53
C SER A 41 -13.28 -7.03 11.71
N GLY A 42 -12.34 -6.41 11.01
CA GLY A 42 -11.48 -7.06 10.02
C GLY A 42 -12.16 -7.30 8.68
N THR A 43 -13.43 -6.89 8.52
CA THR A 43 -14.17 -7.08 7.27
C THR A 43 -13.63 -6.16 6.19
N SER A 44 -13.38 -6.71 5.00
CA SER A 44 -12.99 -5.93 3.83
C SER A 44 -14.00 -6.06 2.69
N GLY A 45 -14.02 -5.08 1.81
CA GLY A 45 -14.82 -5.11 0.60
C GLY A 45 -14.16 -4.28 -0.49
N ALA A 46 -14.44 -4.61 -1.74
CA ALA A 46 -13.84 -3.93 -2.88
C ALA A 46 -14.80 -3.73 -4.05
N HIS A 47 -14.50 -2.72 -4.86
CA HIS A 47 -15.03 -2.50 -6.19
C HIS A 47 -13.86 -2.54 -7.17
N GLY A 48 -13.91 -3.41 -8.17
CA GLY A 48 -12.81 -3.64 -9.12
C GLY A 48 -11.65 -4.45 -8.52
N ASP A 49 -10.83 -5.01 -9.41
CA ASP A 49 -9.67 -5.85 -9.10
C ASP A 49 -8.44 -5.51 -9.97
N GLY A 50 -8.40 -4.28 -10.50
CA GLY A 50 -7.37 -3.81 -11.41
C GLY A 50 -5.98 -3.74 -10.76
N SER A 51 -4.94 -3.86 -11.58
CA SER A 51 -3.55 -3.60 -11.20
C SER A 51 -3.10 -2.22 -11.66
N TYR A 52 -2.45 -1.46 -10.78
CA TYR A 52 -2.08 -0.07 -11.01
C TYR A 52 -0.62 0.17 -10.66
N ALA A 53 0.01 1.12 -11.35
CA ALA A 53 1.29 1.66 -10.90
C ALA A 53 1.09 2.37 -9.55
N THR A 54 1.85 1.96 -8.54
CA THR A 54 1.75 2.51 -7.18
C THR A 54 2.13 3.99 -7.12
N ALA A 55 2.95 4.47 -8.05
CA ALA A 55 3.56 5.79 -7.99
C ALA A 55 4.17 6.03 -6.59
N SER A 56 3.93 7.18 -5.98
CA SER A 56 4.46 7.50 -4.64
C SER A 56 3.94 6.60 -3.50
N ILE A 57 2.92 5.75 -3.70
CA ILE A 57 2.44 4.82 -2.67
C ILE A 57 3.54 3.82 -2.28
N VAL A 58 4.43 3.46 -3.21
CA VAL A 58 5.57 2.56 -2.95
C VAL A 58 6.48 3.03 -1.82
N LYS A 59 6.53 4.33 -1.52
CA LYS A 59 7.34 4.91 -0.45
C LYS A 59 6.94 4.40 0.94
N VAL A 60 5.66 4.04 1.13
CA VAL A 60 5.21 3.35 2.35
C VAL A 60 5.84 1.95 2.44
N GLY A 61 5.89 1.22 1.33
CA GLY A 61 6.59 -0.07 1.23
C GLY A 61 8.10 0.05 1.49
N ILE A 62 8.75 1.10 0.96
CA ILE A 62 10.17 1.39 1.22
C ILE A 62 10.42 1.63 2.71
N LEU A 63 9.56 2.42 3.37
CA LEU A 63 9.67 2.65 4.81
C LEU A 63 9.44 1.37 5.61
N ALA A 64 8.44 0.56 5.24
CA ALA A 64 8.20 -0.72 5.91
C ALA A 64 9.40 -1.68 5.78
N ALA A 65 10.00 -1.76 4.59
CA ALA A 65 11.22 -2.54 4.35
C ALA A 65 12.40 -2.05 5.20
N LEU A 66 12.57 -0.72 5.31
CA LEU A 66 13.60 -0.11 6.15
C LEU A 66 13.42 -0.46 7.63
N LEU A 67 12.18 -0.38 8.14
CA LEU A 67 11.85 -0.71 9.53
C LEU A 67 12.09 -2.20 9.82
N LEU A 68 11.64 -3.09 8.94
CA LEU A 68 11.84 -4.55 9.08
C LEU A 68 13.32 -4.93 9.07
N ARG A 69 14.12 -4.24 8.25
CA ARG A 69 15.57 -4.42 8.24
C ARG A 69 16.19 -3.97 9.56
N ALA A 70 15.89 -2.75 10.03
CA ALA A 70 16.45 -2.23 11.27
C ALA A 70 16.09 -3.11 12.48
N GLU A 71 14.84 -3.62 12.51
CA GLU A 71 14.42 -4.63 13.48
C GLU A 71 15.25 -5.91 13.40
N GLY A 72 15.45 -6.46 12.19
CA GLY A 72 16.27 -7.66 11.99
C GLY A 72 17.75 -7.47 12.36
N GLU A 73 18.26 -6.24 12.23
CA GLU A 73 19.60 -5.84 12.65
C GLU A 73 19.68 -5.49 14.16
N GLY A 74 18.56 -5.48 14.88
CA GLY A 74 18.50 -5.16 16.30
C GLY A 74 18.88 -3.70 16.63
N ARG A 75 18.68 -2.77 15.68
CA ARG A 75 19.04 -1.36 15.84
C ARG A 75 17.87 -0.43 15.54
N PRO A 76 17.86 0.79 16.11
CA PRO A 76 16.97 1.83 15.63
C PRO A 76 17.37 2.32 14.23
N LEU A 77 16.48 3.09 13.60
CA LEU A 77 16.86 3.89 12.45
C LEU A 77 17.96 4.88 12.82
N THR A 78 18.91 5.06 11.92
CA THR A 78 19.88 6.15 12.01
C THR A 78 19.19 7.50 11.85
N ALA A 79 19.85 8.58 12.30
CA ALA A 79 19.32 9.93 12.12
C ALA A 79 19.06 10.27 10.64
N GLN A 80 19.93 9.81 9.73
CA GLN A 80 19.79 10.03 8.29
C GLN A 80 18.61 9.24 7.71
N GLU A 81 18.49 7.95 8.04
CA GLU A 81 17.34 7.12 7.63
C GLU A 81 16.01 7.74 8.09
N ARG A 82 15.95 8.21 9.34
CA ARG A 82 14.77 8.88 9.88
C ARG A 82 14.44 10.18 9.15
N SER A 83 15.46 11.00 8.85
CA SER A 83 15.28 12.25 8.11
C SER A 83 14.79 12.01 6.69
N HIS A 84 15.36 11.04 5.99
CA HIS A 84 14.90 10.67 4.64
C HIS A 84 13.50 10.06 4.68
N ALA A 85 13.19 9.21 5.66
CA ALA A 85 11.86 8.64 5.81
C ALA A 85 10.79 9.72 5.99
N ALA A 86 11.06 10.72 6.83
CA ALA A 86 10.14 11.84 7.07
C ALA A 86 9.81 12.60 5.77
N VAL A 87 10.82 13.12 5.06
CA VAL A 87 10.56 13.90 3.84
C VAL A 87 10.02 13.04 2.69
N MET A 88 10.42 11.76 2.61
CA MET A 88 9.86 10.81 1.65
C MET A 88 8.36 10.59 1.88
N ILE A 89 7.90 10.46 3.13
CA ILE A 89 6.49 10.21 3.44
C ILE A 89 5.67 11.49 3.42
N GLU A 90 6.14 12.55 4.08
CA GLU A 90 5.38 13.77 4.31
C GLU A 90 5.34 14.68 3.07
N GLN A 91 6.39 14.65 2.25
CA GLN A 91 6.55 15.52 1.09
C GLN A 91 6.67 14.75 -0.22
N SER A 92 6.61 13.42 -0.17
CA SER A 92 6.80 12.57 -1.34
C SER A 92 8.16 12.75 -2.02
N ASP A 93 9.21 13.14 -1.28
CA ASP A 93 10.52 13.45 -1.86
C ASP A 93 11.15 12.24 -2.57
N ASN A 94 11.57 12.44 -3.82
CA ASN A 94 12.06 11.37 -4.70
C ASN A 94 13.55 11.03 -4.47
N ASP A 95 14.35 12.00 -4.02
CA ASP A 95 15.76 11.78 -3.77
C ASP A 95 15.96 11.00 -2.47
N ALA A 96 15.18 11.33 -1.43
CA ALA A 96 15.07 10.56 -0.21
C ALA A 96 14.55 9.14 -0.46
N ALA A 97 13.53 8.99 -1.32
CA ALA A 97 13.06 7.67 -1.74
C ALA A 97 14.15 6.87 -2.44
N THR A 98 14.93 7.50 -3.31
CA THR A 98 16.05 6.86 -4.01
C THR A 98 17.17 6.45 -3.06
N ALA A 99 17.48 7.29 -2.07
CA ALA A 99 18.46 6.96 -1.03
C ALA A 99 18.00 5.74 -0.22
N LEU A 100 16.75 5.74 0.26
CA LEU A 100 16.21 4.64 1.05
C LEU A 100 15.99 3.36 0.22
N TRP A 101 15.63 3.47 -1.05
CA TRP A 101 15.56 2.34 -1.98
C TRP A 101 16.90 1.59 -2.06
N ARG A 102 18.01 2.34 -2.18
CA ARG A 102 19.35 1.76 -2.17
C ARG A 102 19.65 1.14 -0.81
N THR A 103 19.30 1.82 0.28
CA THR A 103 19.47 1.30 1.64
C THR A 103 18.78 -0.05 1.77
N ILE A 104 17.52 -0.19 1.36
CA ILE A 104 16.79 -1.46 1.50
C ILE A 104 17.25 -2.57 0.54
N GLY A 105 18.20 -2.31 -0.37
CA GLY A 105 18.70 -3.30 -1.34
C GLY A 105 17.90 -3.36 -2.63
N GLY A 106 17.16 -2.30 -2.95
CA GLY A 106 16.36 -2.19 -4.17
C GLY A 106 15.17 -3.14 -4.21
N ALA A 107 14.85 -3.64 -5.41
CA ALA A 107 13.67 -4.47 -5.66
C ALA A 107 13.61 -5.72 -4.79
N ALA A 108 14.74 -6.44 -4.65
CA ALA A 108 14.81 -7.63 -3.82
C ALA A 108 14.49 -7.33 -2.34
N GLY A 109 14.92 -6.18 -1.84
CA GLY A 109 14.60 -5.72 -0.50
C GLY A 109 13.13 -5.39 -0.29
N LEU A 110 12.53 -4.72 -1.27
CA LEU A 110 11.10 -4.40 -1.24
C LEU A 110 10.24 -5.66 -1.35
N ASP A 111 10.55 -6.57 -2.27
CA ASP A 111 9.80 -7.83 -2.44
C ASP A 111 9.93 -8.74 -1.22
N ALA A 112 11.10 -8.82 -0.59
CA ALA A 112 11.27 -9.55 0.66
C ALA A 112 10.40 -8.97 1.79
N ALA A 113 10.28 -7.63 1.87
CA ALA A 113 9.39 -6.98 2.82
C ALA A 113 7.91 -7.25 2.49
N HIS A 114 7.50 -7.16 1.23
CA HIS A 114 6.14 -7.52 0.80
C HIS A 114 5.80 -8.97 1.18
N GLN A 115 6.71 -9.91 0.94
CA GLN A 115 6.51 -11.31 1.33
C GLN A 115 6.34 -11.47 2.85
N ARG A 116 7.18 -10.82 3.65
CA ARG A 116 7.09 -10.85 5.13
C ARG A 116 5.78 -10.24 5.64
N LEU A 117 5.20 -9.30 4.91
CA LEU A 117 3.93 -8.63 5.22
C LEU A 117 2.71 -9.28 4.56
N GLY A 118 2.89 -10.33 3.74
CA GLY A 118 1.80 -10.99 3.03
C GLY A 118 1.24 -10.24 1.81
N LEU A 119 1.95 -9.22 1.31
CA LEU A 119 1.53 -8.39 0.17
C LEU A 119 1.86 -9.07 -1.18
N THR A 120 1.24 -10.22 -1.45
CA THR A 120 1.56 -11.08 -2.61
C THR A 120 1.10 -10.54 -3.96
N ALA A 121 0.16 -9.60 -3.98
CA ALA A 121 -0.34 -8.94 -5.20
C ALA A 121 0.40 -7.63 -5.54
N THR A 122 1.39 -7.24 -4.73
CA THR A 122 2.21 -6.03 -4.97
C THR A 122 3.66 -6.43 -5.14
N ARG A 123 4.31 -5.95 -6.20
CA ARG A 123 5.71 -6.28 -6.52
C ARG A 123 6.51 -5.03 -6.85
N ALA A 124 7.82 -5.09 -6.62
CA ALA A 124 8.74 -4.09 -7.13
C ALA A 124 8.73 -4.04 -8.66
N GLY A 125 8.89 -2.83 -9.21
CA GLY A 125 9.11 -2.64 -10.64
C GLY A 125 10.43 -3.22 -11.11
N SER A 126 10.50 -3.59 -12.39
CA SER A 126 11.66 -4.28 -12.98
C SER A 126 12.76 -3.33 -13.46
N GLY A 127 12.44 -2.04 -13.64
CA GLY A 127 13.34 -1.06 -14.24
C GLY A 127 14.43 -0.48 -13.33
N GLY A 128 14.87 -1.22 -12.30
CA GLY A 128 16.04 -0.88 -11.46
C GLY A 128 15.86 0.32 -10.50
N SER A 129 14.74 1.03 -10.56
CA SER A 129 14.38 2.13 -9.68
C SER A 129 13.00 1.90 -9.04
N TRP A 130 12.76 2.52 -7.90
CA TRP A 130 11.51 2.36 -7.16
C TRP A 130 10.27 2.91 -7.89
N GLY A 131 10.46 3.82 -8.86
CA GLY A 131 9.38 4.43 -9.64
C GLY A 131 9.23 3.87 -11.05
N SER A 132 10.05 2.88 -11.42
CA SER A 132 9.96 2.23 -12.73
C SER A 132 8.77 1.25 -12.76
N PRO A 133 8.08 1.11 -13.91
CA PRO A 133 7.07 0.06 -14.08
C PRO A 133 7.66 -1.36 -14.03
#